data_AF-A0A6L8F1G8-F1
#
_entry.id   AF-A0A6L8F1G8-F1
#
_cell.length_a   1.000
_cell.length_b   1.000
_cell.length_c   1.000
_cell.angle_alpha   90.00
_cell.angle_beta   90.00
_cell.angle_gamma   90.00
#
_symmetry.space_group_name_H-M   'P 1'
#
loop_
_entity.id
_entity.type
_entity.pdbx_description
1 polymer ?
#
loop_
_entity_poly.entity_id
_entity_poly.type
_entity_poly.pdbx_seq_one_letter_code
_entity_poly.pdbx_strand_id
1 'polypeptide(L)'
;MKSSSRTKFVPVTPNEIQPVTIRYARETDVAGAKDLADRHRVELGFIREAVLREAQQKKWLLVAVQDEQVVGFANFRIRQDKNATLYDIVIDEPYRKQKIGKRLVQRLTWLVNIAGGEHIRLKCPQSLPANAFYEKLQFTRTGTEIGKKRHLNVWHYFLKPLPRRFEFHEDVDGFLHSPPKHSPHFFASATIAPGEIRKIYELWHTHAHDFEWPRGKPNPFQRLLISPVLASPSTLAFVRELKRSGETEEVMFDSGGFFVQKGDITYNRLYSKLREVYHTEDWADIYILPDNPPLSKDSMSDAEDKIRQTVDGIVSFAYQLPIEIRKNVMPVIHAKQAAHLEYCLQNYEPLMADSHRIGFGSFPTMGATNSINRVNADVLRLLDDLVPRLNGSRLHSFGISTPPAVFCLAKVGVETFDSNGWMRSGGYGKIFFPFTFGRMVDCKARGYVRVHSDELEPIKLDTGHRCPFCESFNDISDGSGRWHRIMHNLTVMTELEVYHRKPQWEILKEHSGNYYRMLKAASVPVFGEK
;
A
#
# COMPACT_ATOMS: atom_id res chain seq x y z
N MET A 1 -45.88 42.15 -30.17
CA MET A 1 -45.86 40.74 -30.63
C MET A 1 -44.75 40.56 -31.65
N LYS A 2 -43.66 39.85 -31.26
CA LYS A 2 -42.76 39.02 -32.08
C LYS A 2 -41.52 38.72 -31.23
N SER A 3 -41.53 37.56 -30.58
CA SER A 3 -40.42 37.03 -29.78
C SER A 3 -39.48 36.22 -30.68
N SER A 4 -38.22 36.63 -30.81
CA SER A 4 -37.17 35.77 -31.37
C SER A 4 -36.60 34.90 -30.25
N SER A 5 -36.85 33.59 -30.31
CA SER A 5 -36.21 32.62 -29.42
C SER A 5 -34.79 32.32 -29.90
N ARG A 6 -33.80 32.62 -29.07
CA ARG A 6 -32.42 32.13 -29.25
C ARG A 6 -32.33 30.76 -28.57
N THR A 7 -32.19 29.72 -29.37
CA THR A 7 -31.86 28.36 -28.94
C THR A 7 -30.49 28.39 -28.27
N LYS A 8 -30.45 28.13 -26.95
CA LYS A 8 -29.19 27.95 -26.21
C LYS A 8 -28.56 26.63 -26.63
N PHE A 9 -27.34 26.71 -27.17
CA PHE A 9 -26.44 25.56 -27.27
C PHE A 9 -26.15 25.01 -25.86
N VAL A 10 -26.52 23.76 -25.62
CA VAL A 10 -26.06 22.98 -24.46
C VAL A 10 -24.82 22.20 -24.92
N PRO A 11 -23.63 22.42 -24.34
CA PRO A 11 -22.48 21.58 -24.64
C PRO A 11 -22.71 20.19 -24.02
N VAL A 12 -22.73 19.17 -24.86
CA VAL A 12 -22.70 17.76 -24.45
C VAL A 12 -21.34 17.52 -23.79
N THR A 13 -21.34 17.13 -22.52
CA THR A 13 -20.15 16.71 -21.78
C THR A 13 -19.57 15.42 -22.38
N PRO A 14 -18.23 15.21 -22.35
CA PRO A 14 -17.64 13.95 -22.79
C PRO A 14 -18.16 12.81 -21.92
N ASN A 15 -18.72 11.76 -22.54
CA ASN A 15 -19.11 10.51 -21.88
C ASN A 15 -18.09 10.09 -20.81
N GLU A 16 -18.54 9.92 -19.57
CA GLU A 16 -17.81 9.18 -18.55
C GLU A 16 -17.73 7.71 -19.01
N ILE A 17 -16.62 7.31 -19.63
CA ILE A 17 -16.40 5.92 -20.02
C ILE A 17 -16.05 5.14 -18.75
N GLN A 18 -17.00 4.33 -18.25
CA GLN A 18 -16.74 3.39 -17.17
C GLN A 18 -15.63 2.39 -17.56
N PRO A 19 -14.72 2.01 -16.63
CA PRO A 19 -13.58 1.17 -16.96
C PRO A 19 -13.96 -0.31 -17.19
N VAL A 20 -13.60 -0.86 -18.35
CA VAL A 20 -13.76 -2.29 -18.67
C VAL A 20 -12.92 -3.17 -17.73
N THR A 21 -13.57 -4.10 -17.03
CA THR A 21 -12.96 -5.07 -16.10
C THR A 21 -12.81 -6.44 -16.75
N ILE A 22 -11.70 -7.16 -16.49
CA ILE A 22 -11.48 -8.53 -16.98
C ILE A 22 -11.42 -9.50 -15.81
N ARG A 23 -12.28 -10.52 -15.85
CA ARG A 23 -12.41 -11.52 -14.79
C ARG A 23 -12.85 -12.88 -15.35
N TYR A 24 -12.85 -13.91 -14.52
CA TYR A 24 -13.55 -15.15 -14.86
C TYR A 24 -15.05 -14.87 -15.04
N ALA A 25 -15.68 -15.61 -15.94
CA ALA A 25 -17.12 -15.57 -16.11
C ALA A 25 -17.83 -16.08 -14.84
N ARG A 26 -18.84 -15.33 -14.43
CA ARG A 26 -19.91 -15.74 -13.52
C ARG A 26 -20.99 -16.44 -14.34
N GLU A 27 -21.88 -17.15 -13.66
CA GLU A 27 -23.01 -17.82 -14.30
C GLU A 27 -23.89 -16.84 -15.09
N THR A 28 -24.05 -15.62 -14.57
CA THR A 28 -24.81 -14.52 -15.21
C THR A 28 -24.19 -14.01 -16.50
N ASP A 29 -22.88 -14.21 -16.72
CA ASP A 29 -22.19 -13.70 -17.91
C ASP A 29 -22.31 -14.64 -19.12
N VAL A 30 -22.70 -15.91 -18.90
CA VAL A 30 -22.75 -16.94 -19.96
C VAL A 30 -23.69 -16.52 -21.08
N ALA A 31 -24.85 -15.96 -20.73
CA ALA A 31 -25.81 -15.44 -21.70
C ALA A 31 -25.21 -14.29 -22.54
N GLY A 32 -24.50 -13.35 -21.90
CA GLY A 32 -23.85 -12.24 -22.60
C GLY A 32 -22.72 -12.69 -23.51
N ALA A 33 -21.90 -13.66 -23.08
CA ALA A 33 -20.88 -14.26 -23.93
C ALA A 33 -21.49 -15.03 -25.11
N LYS A 34 -22.63 -15.70 -24.91
CA LYS A 34 -23.35 -16.42 -25.96
C LYS A 34 -23.95 -15.47 -27.00
N ASP A 35 -24.61 -14.41 -26.56
CA ASP A 35 -25.12 -13.36 -27.45
C ASP A 35 -23.99 -12.78 -28.31
N LEU A 36 -22.87 -12.43 -27.67
CA LEU A 36 -21.71 -11.91 -28.38
C LEU A 36 -21.13 -12.92 -29.38
N ALA A 37 -21.09 -14.21 -29.04
CA ALA A 37 -20.66 -15.26 -29.95
C ALA A 37 -21.58 -15.39 -31.19
N ASP A 38 -22.89 -15.26 -31.01
CA ASP A 38 -23.88 -15.34 -32.10
C ASP A 38 -23.80 -14.14 -33.04
N ARG A 39 -23.62 -12.93 -32.49
CA ARG A 39 -23.38 -11.71 -33.29
C ARG A 39 -22.13 -11.84 -34.16
N HIS A 40 -21.14 -12.61 -33.72
CA HIS A 40 -19.88 -12.86 -34.40
C HIS A 40 -19.78 -14.26 -35.03
N ARG A 41 -20.92 -14.88 -35.36
CA ARG A 41 -21.00 -16.27 -35.89
C ARG A 41 -20.24 -16.48 -37.20
N VAL A 42 -20.07 -15.46 -38.03
CA VAL A 42 -19.28 -15.55 -39.29
C VAL A 42 -17.81 -15.84 -38.99
N GLU A 43 -17.30 -15.26 -37.92
CA GLU A 43 -15.88 -15.33 -37.53
C GLU A 43 -15.63 -16.59 -36.69
N LEU A 44 -16.41 -16.76 -35.62
CA LEU A 44 -16.25 -17.83 -34.63
C LEU A 44 -16.93 -19.16 -35.02
N GLY A 45 -17.94 -19.12 -35.88
CA GLY A 45 -18.83 -20.25 -36.11
C GLY A 45 -19.93 -20.36 -35.04
N PHE A 46 -20.60 -21.51 -35.00
CA PHE A 46 -21.68 -21.74 -34.04
C PHE A 46 -21.12 -22.31 -32.73
N ILE A 47 -21.19 -21.52 -31.65
CA ILE A 47 -20.80 -21.95 -30.31
C ILE A 47 -22.07 -22.28 -29.52
N ARG A 48 -22.18 -23.52 -29.03
CA ARG A 48 -23.30 -23.93 -28.17
C ARG A 48 -23.16 -23.30 -26.79
N GLU A 49 -24.25 -22.81 -26.21
CA GLU A 49 -24.23 -22.22 -24.86
C GLU A 49 -23.70 -23.20 -23.80
N ALA A 50 -24.04 -24.49 -23.92
CA ALA A 50 -23.51 -25.53 -23.06
C ALA A 50 -21.97 -25.59 -23.02
N VAL A 51 -21.29 -25.25 -24.13
CA VAL A 51 -19.81 -25.18 -24.18
C VAL A 51 -19.30 -24.00 -23.35
N LEU A 52 -19.96 -22.85 -23.42
CA LEU A 52 -19.60 -21.66 -22.62
C LEU A 52 -19.91 -21.87 -21.14
N ARG A 53 -21.03 -22.54 -20.83
CA ARG A 53 -21.39 -22.90 -19.44
C ARG A 53 -20.40 -23.90 -18.85
N GLU A 54 -20.02 -24.94 -19.61
CA GLU A 54 -18.97 -25.86 -19.19
C GLU A 54 -17.63 -25.13 -18.99
N ALA A 55 -17.27 -24.23 -19.89
CA ALA A 55 -16.07 -23.42 -19.75
C ALA A 55 -16.13 -22.52 -18.51
N GLN A 56 -17.28 -21.89 -18.22
CA GLN A 56 -17.49 -21.11 -17.02
C GLN A 56 -17.25 -21.95 -15.75
N GLN A 57 -17.90 -23.11 -15.66
CA GLN A 57 -17.80 -24.01 -14.49
C GLN A 57 -16.36 -24.49 -14.26
N LYS A 58 -15.63 -24.75 -15.34
CA LYS A 58 -14.22 -25.20 -15.30
C LYS A 58 -13.21 -24.05 -15.22
N LYS A 59 -13.66 -22.80 -15.05
CA LYS A 59 -12.81 -21.59 -15.03
C LYS A 59 -11.96 -21.43 -16.29
N TRP A 60 -12.57 -21.69 -17.42
CA TRP A 60 -12.04 -21.70 -18.78
C TRP A 60 -12.65 -20.60 -19.66
N LEU A 61 -13.42 -19.70 -19.05
CA LEU A 61 -14.04 -18.55 -19.71
C LEU A 61 -13.65 -17.26 -18.98
N LEU A 62 -12.99 -16.35 -19.71
CA LEU A 62 -12.73 -14.98 -19.28
C LEU A 62 -13.70 -14.04 -19.99
N VAL A 63 -14.21 -13.04 -19.27
CA VAL A 63 -15.09 -11.99 -19.80
C VAL A 63 -14.50 -10.62 -19.54
N ALA A 64 -14.72 -9.71 -20.49
CA ALA A 64 -14.54 -8.28 -20.35
C ALA A 64 -15.91 -7.65 -20.13
N VAL A 65 -16.07 -6.93 -19.03
CA VAL A 65 -17.37 -6.40 -18.57
C VAL A 65 -17.28 -4.90 -18.37
N GLN A 66 -18.26 -4.18 -18.88
CA GLN A 66 -18.47 -2.74 -18.65
C GLN A 66 -19.96 -2.55 -18.35
N ASP A 67 -20.29 -1.84 -17.27
CA ASP A 67 -21.68 -1.60 -16.84
C ASP A 67 -22.51 -2.90 -16.73
N GLU A 68 -21.91 -3.97 -16.16
CA GLU A 68 -22.45 -5.34 -16.09
C GLU A 68 -22.73 -6.02 -17.46
N GLN A 69 -22.43 -5.36 -18.58
CA GLN A 69 -22.53 -5.92 -19.92
C GLN A 69 -21.24 -6.62 -20.34
N VAL A 70 -21.34 -7.83 -20.90
CA VAL A 70 -20.21 -8.53 -21.51
C VAL A 70 -19.87 -7.89 -22.86
N VAL A 71 -18.74 -7.22 -22.94
CA VAL A 71 -18.23 -6.52 -24.14
C VAL A 71 -17.11 -7.28 -24.86
N GLY A 72 -16.69 -8.42 -24.30
CA GLY A 72 -15.71 -9.32 -24.90
C GLY A 72 -15.54 -10.59 -24.07
N PHE A 73 -15.06 -11.67 -24.70
CA PHE A 73 -14.73 -12.90 -23.97
C PHE A 73 -13.56 -13.65 -24.62
N ALA A 74 -12.93 -14.53 -23.83
CA ALA A 74 -11.97 -15.51 -24.29
C ALA A 74 -12.30 -16.89 -23.68
N ASN A 75 -12.61 -17.85 -24.55
CA ASN A 75 -12.87 -19.25 -24.21
C ASN A 75 -11.61 -20.08 -24.48
N PHE A 76 -11.08 -20.74 -23.48
CA PHE A 76 -9.81 -21.45 -23.55
C PHE A 76 -9.86 -22.74 -22.75
N ARG A 77 -8.85 -23.59 -22.89
CA ARG A 77 -8.66 -24.72 -22.01
C ARG A 77 -7.19 -24.86 -21.68
N ILE A 78 -6.89 -24.88 -20.39
CA ILE A 78 -5.60 -25.37 -19.89
C ILE A 78 -5.68 -26.89 -19.89
N ARG A 79 -4.83 -27.52 -20.71
CA ARG A 79 -4.81 -28.98 -20.91
C ARG A 79 -4.04 -29.66 -19.77
N GLN A 80 -4.04 -31.00 -19.78
CA GLN A 80 -3.31 -31.79 -18.78
C GLN A 80 -1.79 -31.55 -18.84
N ASP A 81 -1.25 -31.33 -20.05
CA ASP A 81 0.15 -30.93 -20.31
C ASP A 81 0.42 -29.44 -19.98
N LYS A 82 -0.52 -28.78 -19.30
CA LYS A 82 -0.45 -27.40 -18.79
C LYS A 82 -0.42 -26.30 -19.83
N ASN A 83 -0.16 -26.62 -21.09
CA ASN A 83 -0.34 -25.71 -22.21
C ASN A 83 -1.81 -25.37 -22.41
N ALA A 84 -2.11 -24.20 -22.97
CA ALA A 84 -3.49 -23.84 -23.30
C ALA A 84 -3.79 -23.87 -24.77
N THR A 85 -5.05 -24.20 -25.06
CA THR A 85 -5.66 -23.90 -26.36
C THR A 85 -6.65 -22.75 -26.16
N LEU A 86 -6.45 -21.63 -26.86
CA LEU A 86 -7.44 -20.56 -26.97
C LEU A 86 -8.38 -20.93 -28.13
N TYR A 87 -9.63 -21.24 -27.81
CA TYR A 87 -10.62 -21.67 -28.79
C TYR A 87 -11.26 -20.46 -29.47
N ASP A 88 -11.78 -19.54 -28.66
CA ASP A 88 -12.57 -18.41 -29.14
C ASP A 88 -12.14 -17.15 -28.41
N ILE A 89 -12.02 -16.05 -29.13
CA ILE A 89 -11.83 -14.71 -28.57
C ILE A 89 -12.55 -13.70 -29.44
N VAL A 90 -13.33 -12.83 -28.81
CA VAL A 90 -14.06 -11.77 -29.52
C VAL A 90 -14.24 -10.57 -28.62
N ILE A 91 -14.17 -9.39 -29.24
CA ILE A 91 -14.49 -8.11 -28.64
C ILE A 91 -15.59 -7.49 -29.49
N ASP A 92 -16.63 -7.01 -28.83
CA ASP A 92 -17.74 -6.31 -29.45
C ASP A 92 -17.23 -5.07 -30.22
N GLU A 93 -17.81 -4.79 -31.37
CA GLU A 93 -17.25 -3.83 -32.34
C GLU A 93 -16.99 -2.43 -31.79
N PRO A 94 -17.91 -1.84 -30.99
CA PRO A 94 -17.69 -0.52 -30.38
C PRO A 94 -16.50 -0.47 -29.41
N TYR A 95 -16.10 -1.63 -28.88
CA TYR A 95 -15.07 -1.77 -27.86
C TYR A 95 -13.71 -2.22 -28.44
N ARG A 96 -13.64 -2.45 -29.75
CA ARG A 96 -12.38 -2.77 -30.45
C ARG A 96 -11.41 -1.57 -30.40
N LYS A 97 -10.12 -1.85 -30.60
CA LYS A 97 -9.00 -0.88 -30.52
C LYS A 97 -8.77 -0.24 -29.14
N GLN A 98 -9.56 -0.58 -28.12
CA GLN A 98 -9.35 -0.15 -26.72
C GLN A 98 -8.43 -1.09 -25.91
N LYS A 99 -7.59 -1.89 -26.59
CA LYS A 99 -6.67 -2.88 -25.99
C LYS A 99 -7.33 -3.99 -25.15
N ILE A 100 -8.66 -4.16 -25.18
CA ILE A 100 -9.38 -5.19 -24.40
C ILE A 100 -8.93 -6.61 -24.81
N GLY A 101 -8.87 -6.90 -26.12
CA GLY A 101 -8.39 -8.20 -26.61
C GLY A 101 -6.97 -8.52 -26.15
N LYS A 102 -6.08 -7.53 -26.14
CA LYS A 102 -4.72 -7.67 -25.59
C LYS A 102 -4.76 -8.03 -24.10
N ARG A 103 -5.60 -7.36 -23.31
CA ARG A 103 -5.74 -7.63 -21.87
C ARG A 103 -6.34 -9.01 -21.59
N LEU A 104 -7.29 -9.50 -22.41
CA LEU A 104 -7.81 -10.88 -22.32
C LEU A 104 -6.71 -11.92 -22.57
N VAL A 105 -5.93 -11.73 -23.63
CA VAL A 105 -4.80 -12.63 -23.95
C VAL A 105 -3.74 -12.57 -22.85
N GLN A 106 -3.39 -11.39 -22.34
CA GLN A 106 -2.45 -11.25 -21.22
C GLN A 106 -2.94 -11.96 -19.95
N ARG A 107 -4.24 -11.88 -19.65
CA ARG A 107 -4.84 -12.60 -18.52
C ARG A 107 -4.76 -14.12 -18.73
N LEU A 108 -5.01 -14.60 -19.93
CA LEU A 108 -4.82 -16.01 -20.29
C LEU A 108 -3.35 -16.44 -20.17
N THR A 109 -2.41 -15.68 -20.73
CA THR A 109 -0.96 -15.93 -20.60
C THR A 109 -0.56 -16.13 -19.14
N TRP A 110 -1.02 -15.25 -18.24
CA TRP A 110 -0.76 -15.39 -16.81
C TRP A 110 -1.32 -16.71 -16.22
N LEU A 111 -2.53 -17.11 -16.61
CA LEU A 111 -3.14 -18.37 -16.14
C LEU A 111 -2.39 -19.61 -16.61
N VAL A 112 -1.92 -19.63 -17.87
CA VAL A 112 -1.13 -20.73 -18.44
C VAL A 112 0.22 -20.84 -17.76
N ASN A 113 0.85 -19.70 -17.51
CA ASN A 113 2.11 -19.62 -16.78
C ASN A 113 1.98 -20.19 -15.36
N ILE A 114 0.93 -19.84 -14.61
CA ILE A 114 0.66 -20.40 -13.27
C ILE A 114 0.43 -21.92 -13.30
N ALA A 115 -0.23 -22.41 -14.35
CA ALA A 115 -0.41 -23.85 -14.53
C ALA A 115 0.91 -24.59 -14.86
N GLY A 116 2.00 -23.87 -15.12
CA GLY A 116 3.28 -24.40 -15.56
C GLY A 116 3.36 -24.69 -17.06
N GLY A 117 2.43 -24.13 -17.86
CA GLY A 117 2.40 -24.27 -19.30
C GLY A 117 3.47 -23.43 -20.02
N GLU A 118 3.88 -23.88 -21.20
CA GLU A 118 4.97 -23.31 -21.97
C GLU A 118 4.47 -22.57 -23.22
N HIS A 119 3.25 -22.85 -23.69
CA HIS A 119 2.68 -22.14 -24.81
C HIS A 119 1.14 -22.03 -24.75
N ILE A 120 0.62 -20.98 -25.40
CA ILE A 120 -0.78 -20.90 -25.83
C ILE A 120 -0.83 -21.19 -27.32
N ARG A 121 -1.65 -22.15 -27.70
CA ARG A 121 -1.95 -22.48 -29.08
C ARG A 121 -3.32 -21.95 -29.48
N LEU A 122 -3.45 -21.45 -30.70
CA LEU A 122 -4.75 -21.17 -31.31
C LEU A 122 -4.74 -21.46 -32.81
N LYS A 123 -5.94 -21.55 -33.39
CA LYS A 123 -6.15 -21.64 -34.83
C LYS A 123 -6.99 -20.46 -35.28
N CYS A 124 -6.54 -19.76 -36.32
CA CYS A 124 -7.26 -18.62 -36.90
C CYS A 124 -7.42 -18.85 -38.41
N PRO A 125 -8.64 -18.74 -38.97
CA PRO A 125 -8.82 -18.78 -40.42
C PRO A 125 -7.95 -17.76 -41.13
N GLN A 126 -7.29 -18.18 -42.21
CA GLN A 126 -6.27 -17.36 -42.88
C GLN A 126 -6.81 -16.02 -43.41
N SER A 127 -8.11 -15.97 -43.76
CA SER A 127 -8.77 -14.78 -44.27
C SER A 127 -9.21 -13.78 -43.19
N LEU A 128 -9.16 -14.12 -41.90
CA LEU A 128 -9.66 -13.21 -40.85
C LEU A 128 -8.65 -12.12 -40.48
N PRO A 129 -9.10 -10.86 -40.27
CA PRO A 129 -8.25 -9.77 -39.79
C PRO A 129 -7.56 -10.04 -38.44
N ALA A 130 -8.10 -10.97 -37.65
CA ALA A 130 -7.55 -11.37 -36.35
C ALA A 130 -6.10 -11.91 -36.45
N ASN A 131 -5.66 -12.41 -37.60
CA ASN A 131 -4.26 -12.81 -37.80
C ASN A 131 -3.27 -11.67 -37.50
N ALA A 132 -3.56 -10.44 -37.95
CA ALA A 132 -2.73 -9.27 -37.67
C ALA A 132 -2.74 -8.88 -36.18
N PHE A 133 -3.79 -9.24 -35.44
CA PHE A 133 -3.84 -9.05 -34.00
C PHE A 133 -2.89 -10.02 -33.28
N TYR A 134 -2.86 -11.30 -33.66
CA TYR A 134 -1.95 -12.28 -33.05
C TYR A 134 -0.48 -12.00 -33.35
N GLU A 135 -0.17 -11.57 -34.57
CA GLU A 135 1.17 -11.14 -34.96
C GLU A 135 1.65 -9.95 -34.10
N LYS A 136 0.78 -8.93 -33.92
CA LYS A 136 1.07 -7.79 -33.02
C LYS A 136 1.23 -8.18 -31.56
N LEU A 137 0.63 -9.30 -31.14
CA LEU A 137 0.82 -9.89 -29.82
C LEU A 137 2.02 -10.83 -29.73
N GLN A 138 2.86 -10.90 -30.77
CA GLN A 138 4.05 -11.75 -30.83
C GLN A 138 3.73 -13.25 -30.78
N PHE A 139 2.56 -13.67 -31.25
CA PHE A 139 2.36 -15.08 -31.57
C PHE A 139 3.21 -15.42 -32.79
N THR A 140 3.88 -16.55 -32.75
CA THR A 140 4.59 -17.12 -33.89
C THR A 140 3.62 -17.99 -34.69
N ARG A 141 3.49 -17.70 -35.99
CA ARG A 141 2.78 -18.59 -36.90
C ARG A 141 3.66 -19.81 -37.16
N THR A 142 3.24 -20.98 -36.69
CA THR A 142 4.02 -22.23 -36.82
C THR A 142 3.57 -23.08 -38.01
N GLY A 143 2.46 -22.72 -38.68
CA GLY A 143 2.00 -23.44 -39.85
C GLY A 143 0.59 -23.07 -40.30
N THR A 144 0.07 -23.83 -41.24
CA THR A 144 -1.30 -23.72 -41.74
C THR A 144 -1.89 -25.12 -41.87
N GLU A 145 -3.11 -25.33 -41.38
CA GLU A 145 -3.84 -26.61 -41.45
C GLU A 145 -5.08 -26.49 -42.34
N ILE A 146 -5.47 -27.58 -43.00
CA ILE A 146 -6.73 -27.67 -43.74
C ILE A 146 -7.86 -27.92 -42.74
N GLY A 147 -8.62 -26.88 -42.40
CA GLY A 147 -9.85 -27.02 -41.64
C GLY A 147 -11.00 -27.56 -42.51
N LYS A 148 -12.12 -27.95 -41.87
CA LYS A 148 -13.30 -28.53 -42.57
C LYS A 148 -13.84 -27.70 -43.75
N LYS A 149 -13.64 -26.38 -43.74
CA LYS A 149 -14.15 -25.45 -44.76
C LYS A 149 -13.12 -24.43 -45.27
N ARG A 150 -12.01 -24.23 -44.56
CA ARG A 150 -11.05 -23.17 -44.81
C ARG A 150 -9.70 -23.48 -44.19
N HIS A 151 -8.63 -22.97 -44.78
CA HIS A 151 -7.28 -23.04 -44.20
C HIS A 151 -7.20 -22.22 -42.91
N LEU A 152 -6.53 -22.79 -41.91
CA LEU A 152 -6.37 -22.22 -40.57
C LEU A 152 -4.88 -22.00 -40.29
N ASN A 153 -4.47 -20.76 -40.06
CA ASN A 153 -3.15 -20.48 -39.51
C ASN A 153 -3.08 -20.98 -38.07
N VAL A 154 -2.04 -21.74 -37.77
CA VAL A 154 -1.73 -22.21 -36.42
C VAL A 154 -0.75 -21.24 -35.79
N TRP A 155 -1.15 -20.67 -34.66
CA TRP A 155 -0.37 -19.69 -33.93
C TRP A 155 0.01 -20.26 -32.56
N HIS A 156 1.28 -20.06 -32.19
CA HIS A 156 1.79 -20.35 -30.86
C HIS A 156 2.33 -19.08 -30.24
N TYR A 157 1.86 -18.77 -29.04
CA TYR A 157 2.55 -17.86 -28.16
C TYR A 157 3.37 -18.70 -27.21
N PHE A 158 4.68 -18.73 -27.40
CA PHE A 158 5.59 -19.40 -26.47
C PHE A 158 5.74 -18.49 -25.26
N LEU A 159 5.27 -18.98 -24.12
CA LEU A 159 5.43 -18.29 -22.86
C LEU A 159 6.91 -18.37 -22.51
N LYS A 160 7.45 -17.23 -22.12
CA LYS A 160 8.71 -17.24 -21.37
C LYS A 160 8.41 -18.03 -20.09
N PRO A 161 9.09 -19.16 -19.83
CA PRO A 161 8.80 -19.98 -18.68
C PRO A 161 8.82 -19.10 -17.43
N LEU A 162 7.77 -19.19 -16.60
CA LEU A 162 7.94 -18.77 -15.22
C LEU A 162 9.03 -19.68 -14.63
N PRO A 163 10.03 -19.14 -13.93
CA PRO A 163 11.12 -19.93 -13.35
C PRO A 163 10.56 -21.12 -12.57
N ARG A 164 10.91 -22.36 -12.97
CA ARG A 164 10.45 -23.60 -12.32
C ARG A 164 11.38 -23.97 -11.15
N ARG A 165 10.77 -24.11 -9.96
CA ARG A 165 11.29 -24.64 -8.67
C ARG A 165 12.34 -23.78 -7.93
N PHE A 166 11.91 -23.33 -6.75
CA PHE A 166 12.67 -22.98 -5.54
C PHE A 166 14.18 -23.30 -5.57
N GLU A 167 14.96 -22.43 -6.20
CA GLU A 167 16.07 -21.75 -5.55
C GLU A 167 15.76 -20.27 -5.71
N PHE A 168 15.37 -19.65 -4.61
CA PHE A 168 15.07 -18.23 -4.54
C PHE A 168 16.41 -17.50 -4.58
N HIS A 169 16.66 -16.75 -5.65
CA HIS A 169 17.30 -15.44 -5.61
C HIS A 169 17.06 -14.68 -6.94
N GLU A 170 16.75 -13.39 -6.81
CA GLU A 170 16.60 -12.32 -7.83
C GLU A 170 15.26 -12.27 -8.58
N ASP A 171 14.10 -11.98 -7.95
CA ASP A 171 13.64 -10.79 -7.19
C ASP A 171 12.92 -9.73 -8.02
N VAL A 172 11.66 -10.03 -8.38
CA VAL A 172 10.58 -9.01 -8.49
C VAL A 172 9.27 -9.56 -7.91
N ASP A 173 8.91 -10.81 -8.25
CA ASP A 173 7.71 -11.48 -7.73
C ASP A 173 7.98 -12.19 -6.36
N GLY A 174 9.24 -12.59 -6.09
CA GLY A 174 9.66 -13.16 -4.81
C GLY A 174 9.52 -12.18 -3.65
N PHE A 175 10.07 -10.97 -3.81
CA PHE A 175 9.92 -9.87 -2.86
C PHE A 175 8.46 -9.47 -2.61
N LEU A 176 7.58 -9.50 -3.61
CA LEU A 176 6.17 -9.12 -3.45
C LEU A 176 5.34 -10.23 -2.78
N HIS A 177 5.56 -11.49 -3.15
CA HIS A 177 4.73 -12.63 -2.73
C HIS A 177 5.27 -13.39 -1.52
N SER A 178 6.52 -13.18 -1.10
CA SER A 178 7.03 -13.64 0.19
C SER A 178 6.20 -13.06 1.33
N PRO A 179 6.08 -13.68 2.50
CA PRO A 179 5.69 -12.94 3.69
C PRO A 179 6.82 -11.96 4.08
N PRO A 180 6.53 -10.78 4.66
CA PRO A 180 7.57 -10.03 5.34
C PRO A 180 8.18 -10.88 6.46
N LYS A 181 9.47 -10.70 6.76
CA LYS A 181 10.17 -11.48 7.81
C LYS A 181 9.52 -11.29 9.18
N HIS A 182 9.02 -10.10 9.44
CA HIS A 182 8.28 -9.71 10.63
C HIS A 182 7.28 -8.61 10.29
N SER A 183 6.23 -8.48 11.09
CA SER A 183 5.39 -7.29 11.07
C SER A 183 6.08 -6.17 11.86
N PRO A 184 6.15 -4.94 11.33
CA PRO A 184 6.71 -3.81 12.08
C PRO A 184 5.85 -3.52 13.31
N HIS A 185 6.48 -3.26 14.46
CA HIS A 185 5.79 -2.80 15.65
C HIS A 185 5.42 -1.31 15.56
N PHE A 186 4.22 -0.98 16.00
CA PHE A 186 3.62 0.33 15.96
C PHE A 186 3.87 1.10 17.26
N PHE A 187 4.30 2.35 17.13
CA PHE A 187 4.33 3.35 18.20
C PHE A 187 3.21 4.37 18.00
N ALA A 188 2.27 4.44 18.95
CA ALA A 188 1.24 5.45 18.91
C ALA A 188 1.80 6.81 19.37
N SER A 189 1.77 7.80 18.48
CA SER A 189 2.23 9.15 18.81
C SER A 189 1.25 9.83 19.77
N ALA A 190 1.66 9.99 21.03
CA ALA A 190 0.94 10.60 22.12
C ALA A 190 1.24 12.11 22.29
N THR A 191 2.00 12.71 21.38
CA THR A 191 2.19 14.18 21.31
C THR A 191 0.93 14.85 20.75
N ILE A 192 -0.11 14.88 21.57
CA ILE A 192 -1.45 15.35 21.21
C ILE A 192 -1.91 16.46 22.16
N ALA A 193 -3.06 17.08 21.90
CA ALA A 193 -3.48 18.22 22.72
C ALA A 193 -3.72 17.78 24.18
N PRO A 194 -3.51 18.67 25.16
CA PRO A 194 -3.66 18.33 26.57
C PRO A 194 -5.03 17.68 26.86
N GLY A 195 -5.01 16.53 27.53
CA GLY A 195 -6.21 15.77 27.90
C GLY A 195 -6.75 14.82 26.82
N GLU A 196 -6.34 14.95 25.55
CA GLU A 196 -6.81 14.04 24.49
C GLU A 196 -6.35 12.59 24.74
N ILE A 197 -5.14 12.38 25.27
CA ILE A 197 -4.62 11.03 25.56
C ILE A 197 -5.43 10.32 26.64
N ARG A 198 -5.84 11.06 27.67
CA ARG A 198 -6.69 10.53 28.76
C ARG A 198 -8.06 10.15 28.22
N LYS A 199 -8.64 10.98 27.36
CA LYS A 199 -9.91 10.69 26.72
C LYS A 199 -9.87 9.44 25.84
N ILE A 200 -8.81 9.28 25.04
CA ILE A 200 -8.60 8.09 24.20
C ILE A 200 -8.44 6.85 25.08
N TYR A 201 -7.68 6.96 26.16
CA TYR A 201 -7.52 5.90 27.16
C TYR A 201 -8.85 5.52 27.81
N GLU A 202 -9.63 6.47 28.30
CA GLU A 202 -10.96 6.26 28.89
C GLU A 202 -11.92 5.57 27.91
N LEU A 203 -11.95 6.01 26.65
CA LEU A 203 -12.77 5.38 25.60
C LEU A 203 -12.36 3.95 25.32
N TRP A 204 -11.06 3.66 25.32
CA TRP A 204 -10.55 2.30 25.18
C TRP A 204 -11.06 1.41 26.32
N HIS A 205 -10.89 1.82 27.57
CA HIS A 205 -11.36 1.03 28.71
C HIS A 205 -12.89 0.90 28.75
N THR A 206 -13.63 1.90 28.28
CA THR A 206 -15.09 1.87 28.27
C THR A 206 -15.65 0.90 27.22
N HIS A 207 -15.08 0.88 26.01
CA HIS A 207 -15.68 0.17 24.87
C HIS A 207 -14.92 -1.09 24.44
N ALA A 208 -13.61 -1.14 24.66
CA ALA A 208 -12.73 -2.21 24.17
C ALA A 208 -12.32 -3.22 25.24
N HIS A 209 -12.55 -2.92 26.53
CA HIS A 209 -12.08 -3.78 27.61
C HIS A 209 -12.72 -5.18 27.56
N ASP A 210 -14.05 -5.21 27.44
CA ASP A 210 -14.89 -6.43 27.47
C ASP A 210 -15.32 -6.90 26.08
N PHE A 211 -14.81 -6.27 25.02
CA PHE A 211 -15.14 -6.63 23.66
C PHE A 211 -14.54 -7.99 23.28
N GLU A 212 -15.31 -8.85 22.62
CA GLU A 212 -14.81 -10.13 22.12
C GLU A 212 -14.02 -9.93 20.82
N TRP A 213 -12.69 -9.88 20.96
CA TRP A 213 -11.76 -9.65 19.87
C TRP A 213 -11.49 -10.94 19.08
N PRO A 214 -11.83 -11.00 17.77
CA PRO A 214 -11.67 -12.23 16.99
C PRO A 214 -10.21 -12.71 16.81
N ARG A 215 -9.23 -11.85 17.10
CA ARG A 215 -7.80 -12.08 16.84
C ARG A 215 -6.90 -11.76 18.05
N GLY A 216 -7.48 -11.78 19.24
CA GLY A 216 -6.83 -11.27 20.44
C GLY A 216 -7.01 -9.76 20.58
N LYS A 217 -7.09 -9.30 21.83
CA LYS A 217 -7.28 -7.89 22.16
C LYS A 217 -6.01 -7.10 21.83
N PRO A 218 -6.04 -6.12 20.91
CA PRO A 218 -4.88 -5.28 20.67
C PRO A 218 -4.62 -4.39 21.89
N ASN A 219 -3.38 -3.98 22.14
CA ASN A 219 -3.07 -2.95 23.15
C ASN A 219 -2.49 -1.70 22.45
N PRO A 220 -3.33 -0.69 22.15
CA PRO A 220 -2.86 0.50 21.45
C PRO A 220 -1.95 1.40 22.30
N PHE A 221 -1.84 1.14 23.61
CA PHE A 221 -0.98 1.87 24.55
C PHE A 221 0.28 1.10 24.92
N GLN A 222 0.50 -0.08 24.34
CA GLN A 222 1.68 -0.90 24.60
C GLN A 222 2.98 -0.16 24.29
N ARG A 223 2.99 0.63 23.20
CA ARG A 223 4.15 1.38 22.72
C ARG A 223 3.76 2.82 22.38
N LEU A 224 4.36 3.77 23.09
CA LEU A 224 4.02 5.19 22.94
C LEU A 224 5.23 5.99 22.48
N LEU A 225 5.02 6.88 21.52
CA LEU A 225 5.98 7.92 21.13
C LEU A 225 5.49 9.27 21.62
N ILE A 226 6.33 10.01 22.35
CA ILE A 226 5.98 11.31 22.91
C ILE A 226 7.15 12.27 22.76
N SER A 227 6.91 13.49 22.30
CA SER A 227 7.94 14.53 22.27
C SER A 227 7.92 15.27 23.60
N PRO A 228 8.93 15.09 24.47
CA PRO A 228 8.94 15.71 25.78
C PRO A 228 9.15 17.24 25.72
N VAL A 229 9.61 17.76 24.58
CA VAL A 229 9.77 19.20 24.33
C VAL A 229 8.43 19.91 24.07
N LEU A 230 7.43 19.16 23.61
CA LEU A 230 6.18 19.69 23.08
C LEU A 230 4.96 19.23 23.87
N ALA A 231 5.03 18.04 24.47
CA ALA A 231 3.98 17.55 25.33
C ALA A 231 3.81 18.45 26.55
N SER A 232 2.55 18.64 26.97
CA SER A 232 2.28 19.32 28.24
C SER A 232 2.78 18.48 29.43
N PRO A 233 3.18 19.10 30.55
CA PRO A 233 3.63 18.38 31.73
C PRO A 233 2.62 17.32 32.23
N SER A 234 1.32 17.61 32.12
CA SER A 234 0.25 16.68 32.51
C SER A 234 0.13 15.47 31.57
N THR A 235 0.49 15.62 30.29
CA THR A 235 0.53 14.54 29.31
C THR A 235 1.76 13.67 29.55
N LEU A 236 2.92 14.28 29.76
CA LEU A 236 4.16 13.57 30.08
C LEU A 236 4.02 12.76 31.38
N ALA A 237 3.45 13.38 32.43
CA ALA A 237 3.17 12.69 33.69
C ALA A 237 2.18 11.53 33.53
N PHE A 238 1.18 11.67 32.65
CA PHE A 238 0.23 10.58 32.38
C PHE A 238 0.89 9.40 31.66
N VAL A 239 1.71 9.65 30.64
CA VAL A 239 2.46 8.56 29.96
C VAL A 239 3.45 7.89 30.90
N ARG A 240 4.11 8.67 31.77
CA ARG A 240 4.97 8.12 32.82
C ARG A 240 4.20 7.20 33.75
N GLU A 241 2.98 7.56 34.14
CA GLU A 241 2.12 6.71 34.97
C GLU A 241 1.75 5.40 34.25
N LEU A 242 1.36 5.45 32.97
CA LEU A 242 1.07 4.25 32.18
C LEU A 242 2.29 3.32 32.07
N LYS A 243 3.50 3.88 31.95
CA LYS A 243 4.75 3.12 31.96
C LYS A 243 5.00 2.48 33.33
N ARG A 244 4.75 3.21 34.43
CA ARG A 244 4.94 2.70 35.80
C ARG A 244 3.93 1.62 36.19
N SER A 245 2.69 1.71 35.72
CA SER A 245 1.65 0.71 35.98
C SER A 245 1.82 -0.56 35.14
N GLY A 246 2.68 -0.53 34.11
CA GLY A 246 2.90 -1.63 33.17
C GLY A 246 1.92 -1.67 32.00
N GLU A 247 1.04 -0.67 31.86
CA GLU A 247 0.11 -0.56 30.71
C GLU A 247 0.85 -0.22 29.41
N THR A 248 1.93 0.55 29.53
CA THR A 248 2.87 0.86 28.43
C THR A 248 4.19 0.14 28.66
N GLU A 249 4.55 -0.74 27.73
CA GLU A 249 5.77 -1.55 27.78
C GLU A 249 6.99 -0.78 27.28
N GLU A 250 6.85 0.05 26.24
CA GLU A 250 7.96 0.80 25.63
C GLU A 250 7.56 2.26 25.35
N VAL A 251 8.42 3.19 25.74
CA VAL A 251 8.25 4.62 25.52
C VAL A 251 9.44 5.18 24.75
N MET A 252 9.12 5.89 23.68
CA MET A 252 10.08 6.57 22.82
C MET A 252 9.93 8.08 22.97
N PHE A 253 11.03 8.76 23.29
CA PHE A 253 11.10 10.21 23.28
C PHE A 253 11.45 10.72 21.89
N ASP A 254 10.53 11.48 21.31
CA ASP A 254 10.68 12.15 20.02
C ASP A 254 11.49 13.43 20.15
N SER A 255 12.48 13.58 19.26
CA SER A 255 13.31 14.78 19.16
C SER A 255 12.47 16.01 18.86
N GLY A 256 11.36 15.87 18.14
CA GLY A 256 10.56 16.99 17.65
C GLY A 256 11.13 17.63 16.38
N GLY A 257 12.00 16.94 15.63
CA GLY A 257 12.58 17.43 14.36
C GLY A 257 11.53 17.86 13.33
N PHE A 258 10.33 17.28 13.37
CA PHE A 258 9.17 17.71 12.57
C PHE A 258 8.78 19.18 12.77
N PHE A 259 9.00 19.75 13.95
CA PHE A 259 8.70 21.16 14.23
C PHE A 259 9.80 22.09 13.73
N VAL A 260 11.05 21.61 13.65
CA VAL A 260 12.13 22.29 12.92
C VAL A 260 11.79 22.33 11.44
N GLN A 261 11.32 21.20 10.89
CA GLN A 261 10.89 21.09 9.50
C GLN A 261 9.77 22.09 9.13
N LYS A 262 8.83 22.34 10.05
CA LYS A 262 7.76 23.34 9.87
C LYS A 262 8.20 24.79 10.05
N GLY A 263 9.37 25.02 10.65
CA GLY A 263 9.83 26.35 11.04
C GLY A 263 9.21 26.86 12.35
N ASP A 264 8.54 26.00 13.13
CA ASP A 264 7.94 26.36 14.42
C ASP A 264 9.01 26.55 15.52
N ILE A 265 10.15 25.88 15.39
CA ILE A 265 11.30 25.98 16.29
C ILE A 265 12.62 25.92 15.50
N THR A 266 13.64 26.64 15.94
CA THR A 266 14.99 26.54 15.35
C THR A 266 15.71 25.30 15.86
N TYR A 267 16.60 24.73 15.05
CA TYR A 267 17.40 23.55 15.43
C TYR A 267 18.16 23.76 16.74
N ASN A 268 18.85 24.89 16.91
CA ASN A 268 19.59 25.19 18.15
C ASN A 268 18.68 25.24 19.39
N ARG A 269 17.45 25.77 19.24
CA ARG A 269 16.50 25.84 20.35
C ARG A 269 15.95 24.44 20.68
N LEU A 270 15.72 23.60 19.66
CA LEU A 270 15.35 22.21 19.85
C LEU A 270 16.47 21.46 20.61
N TYR A 271 17.70 21.59 20.13
CA TYR A 271 18.89 20.98 20.72
C TYR A 271 19.03 21.31 22.20
N SER A 272 18.98 22.60 22.58
CA SER A 272 19.11 23.01 23.98
C SER A 272 18.00 22.44 24.87
N LYS A 273 16.75 22.46 24.40
CA LYS A 273 15.62 21.92 25.17
C LYS A 273 15.70 20.40 25.33
N LEU A 274 16.05 19.67 24.27
CA LEU A 274 16.23 18.22 24.34
C LEU A 274 17.35 17.87 25.32
N ARG A 275 18.44 18.64 25.33
CA ARG A 275 19.55 18.41 26.26
C ARG A 275 19.07 18.51 27.71
N GLU A 276 18.35 19.58 28.06
CA GLU A 276 17.81 19.78 29.42
C GLU A 276 16.89 18.62 29.85
N VAL A 277 15.99 18.21 28.94
CA VAL A 277 15.04 17.13 29.21
C VAL A 277 15.77 15.80 29.35
N TYR A 278 16.67 15.43 28.43
CA TYR A 278 17.33 14.12 28.47
C TYR A 278 18.32 13.99 29.63
N HIS A 279 18.70 15.08 30.30
CA HIS A 279 19.45 15.03 31.55
C HIS A 279 18.58 14.81 32.78
N THR A 280 17.29 15.12 32.70
CA THR A 280 16.36 15.08 33.85
C THR A 280 15.37 13.92 33.76
N GLU A 281 15.11 13.41 32.56
CA GLU A 281 14.10 12.41 32.27
C GLU A 281 14.76 11.10 31.80
N ASP A 282 14.94 10.14 32.70
CA ASP A 282 15.71 8.89 32.51
C ASP A 282 14.84 7.61 32.35
N TRP A 283 13.52 7.77 32.24
CA TRP A 283 12.55 6.66 32.27
C TRP A 283 12.07 6.20 30.89
N ALA A 284 12.45 6.86 29.81
CA ALA A 284 12.12 6.41 28.46
C ALA A 284 13.03 5.23 28.05
N ASP A 285 12.52 4.33 27.22
CA ASP A 285 13.30 3.19 26.73
C ASP A 285 14.15 3.57 25.52
N ILE A 286 13.72 4.59 24.76
CA ILE A 286 14.37 5.04 23.54
C ILE A 286 14.40 6.57 23.48
N TYR A 287 15.58 7.13 23.20
CA TYR A 287 15.83 8.56 23.11
C TYR A 287 16.23 8.96 21.69
N ILE A 288 15.31 9.54 20.93
CA ILE A 288 15.62 10.00 19.57
C ILE A 288 16.51 11.23 19.65
N LEU A 289 17.60 11.21 18.90
CA LEU A 289 18.58 12.29 18.92
C LEU A 289 18.12 13.49 18.06
N PRO A 290 18.60 14.72 18.34
CA PRO A 290 18.17 15.91 17.62
C PRO A 290 18.45 15.81 16.12
N ASP A 291 17.48 16.18 15.29
CA ASP A 291 17.62 16.13 13.84
C ASP A 291 17.01 17.36 13.14
N ASN A 292 17.50 17.64 11.93
CA ASN A 292 16.98 18.68 11.04
C ASN A 292 16.60 18.05 9.69
N PRO A 293 15.35 17.57 9.54
CA PRO A 293 14.92 16.86 8.34
C PRO A 293 15.03 17.71 7.07
N PRO A 294 15.65 17.19 5.99
CA PRO A 294 15.56 17.80 4.67
C PRO A 294 14.12 17.85 4.14
N LEU A 295 13.79 18.87 3.38
CA LEU A 295 12.50 19.02 2.69
C LEU A 295 12.58 18.52 1.26
N SER A 296 11.43 18.11 0.71
CA SER A 296 11.29 17.79 -0.71
C SER A 296 11.71 18.96 -1.63
N LYS A 297 11.51 20.21 -1.16
CA LYS A 297 11.83 21.43 -1.93
C LYS A 297 13.28 21.91 -1.78
N ASP A 298 14.03 21.35 -0.84
CA ASP A 298 15.42 21.75 -0.61
C ASP A 298 16.29 21.36 -1.81
N SER A 299 17.23 22.23 -2.17
CA SER A 299 18.27 21.87 -3.13
C SER A 299 19.13 20.72 -2.59
N MET A 300 19.97 20.12 -3.45
CA MET A 300 20.91 19.10 -2.99
C MET A 300 21.90 19.68 -1.96
N SER A 301 22.39 20.90 -2.18
CA SER A 301 23.27 21.60 -1.24
C SER A 301 22.59 21.86 0.11
N ASP A 302 21.37 22.40 0.10
CA ASP A 302 20.63 22.66 1.35
C ASP A 302 20.37 21.35 2.13
N ALA A 303 20.08 20.27 1.42
CA ALA A 303 19.88 18.96 2.02
C ALA A 303 21.18 18.42 2.62
N GLU A 304 22.32 18.56 1.93
CA GLU A 304 23.64 18.17 2.43
C GLU A 304 24.01 18.95 3.70
N ASP A 305 23.77 20.26 3.74
CA ASP A 305 24.04 21.10 4.91
C ASP A 305 23.19 20.67 6.13
N LYS A 306 21.90 20.36 5.91
CA LYS A 306 21.01 19.86 6.96
C LYS A 306 21.41 18.47 7.46
N ILE A 307 21.87 17.59 6.56
CA ILE A 307 22.35 16.25 6.90
C ILE A 307 23.63 16.37 7.74
N ARG A 308 24.59 17.21 7.34
CA ARG A 308 25.80 17.49 8.13
C ARG A 308 25.46 18.05 9.51
N GLN A 309 24.59 19.06 9.57
CA GLN A 309 24.14 19.64 10.85
C GLN A 309 23.48 18.60 11.76
N THR A 310 22.71 17.66 11.18
CA THR A 310 22.10 16.56 11.93
C THR A 310 23.17 15.60 12.45
N VAL A 311 24.10 15.14 11.60
CA VAL A 311 25.16 14.21 11.98
C VAL A 311 26.05 14.81 13.08
N ASP A 312 26.55 16.03 12.88
CA ASP A 312 27.42 16.73 13.83
C ASP A 312 26.70 16.95 15.16
N GLY A 313 25.42 17.31 15.10
CA GLY A 313 24.59 17.51 16.28
C GLY A 313 24.34 16.21 17.03
N ILE A 314 24.02 15.13 16.33
CA ILE A 314 23.80 13.79 16.90
C ILE A 314 25.04 13.30 17.64
N VAL A 315 26.20 13.34 16.96
CA VAL A 315 27.48 12.88 17.53
C VAL A 315 27.82 13.72 18.77
N SER A 316 27.77 15.04 18.64
CA SER A 316 28.08 15.94 19.76
C SER A 316 27.10 15.81 20.93
N PHE A 317 25.81 15.60 20.64
CA PHE A 317 24.77 15.46 21.66
C PHE A 317 24.92 14.14 22.41
N ALA A 318 25.20 13.02 21.71
CA ALA A 318 25.42 11.73 22.34
C ALA A 318 26.57 11.75 23.36
N TYR A 319 27.68 12.45 23.06
CA TYR A 319 28.78 12.64 24.01
C TYR A 319 28.42 13.48 25.25
N GLN A 320 27.39 14.32 25.15
CA GLN A 320 26.90 15.13 26.26
C GLN A 320 25.88 14.41 27.13
N LEU A 321 25.32 13.27 26.69
CA LEU A 321 24.32 12.53 27.46
C LEU A 321 24.93 11.73 28.62
N PRO A 322 24.16 11.49 29.70
CA PRO A 322 24.52 10.51 30.74
C PRO A 322 24.78 9.12 30.13
N ILE A 323 25.75 8.40 30.68
CA ILE A 323 26.23 7.12 30.11
C ILE A 323 25.12 6.04 30.10
N GLU A 324 24.21 6.13 31.06
CA GLU A 324 23.05 5.28 31.26
C GLU A 324 22.03 5.41 30.13
N ILE A 325 21.92 6.61 29.55
CA ILE A 325 21.00 6.94 28.46
C ILE A 325 21.63 6.64 27.10
N ARG A 326 22.96 6.71 26.97
CA ARG A 326 23.67 6.52 25.67
C ARG A 326 23.32 5.20 24.98
N LYS A 327 23.18 4.10 25.73
CA LYS A 327 22.77 2.80 25.19
C LYS A 327 21.31 2.76 24.67
N ASN A 328 20.49 3.75 25.02
CA ASN A 328 19.08 3.84 24.64
C ASN A 328 18.85 4.88 23.54
N VAL A 329 19.89 5.48 22.96
CA VAL A 329 19.73 6.52 21.94
C VAL A 329 19.40 5.93 20.57
N MET A 330 18.66 6.68 19.78
CA MET A 330 18.37 6.35 18.39
C MET A 330 18.82 7.51 17.48
N PRO A 331 19.96 7.39 16.80
CA PRO A 331 20.35 8.35 15.76
C PRO A 331 19.40 8.27 14.57
N VAL A 332 19.26 9.37 13.83
CA VAL A 332 18.37 9.48 12.67
C VAL A 332 19.18 9.64 11.39
N ILE A 333 18.92 8.76 10.43
CA ILE A 333 19.45 8.85 9.07
C ILE A 333 18.55 9.75 8.23
N HIS A 334 19.19 10.71 7.57
CA HIS A 334 18.61 11.45 6.47
C HIS A 334 19.44 11.28 5.18
N ALA A 335 18.78 10.97 4.07
CA ALA A 335 19.45 10.69 2.80
C ALA A 335 18.55 11.01 1.59
N LYS A 336 19.15 11.63 0.56
CA LYS A 336 18.57 11.83 -0.78
C LYS A 336 19.28 10.98 -1.86
N GLN A 337 20.49 10.50 -1.55
CA GLN A 337 21.34 9.69 -2.42
C GLN A 337 22.19 8.75 -1.57
N ALA A 338 22.76 7.70 -2.18
CA ALA A 338 23.57 6.69 -1.50
C ALA A 338 24.76 7.29 -0.73
N ALA A 339 25.38 8.36 -1.25
CA ALA A 339 26.49 9.03 -0.56
C ALA A 339 26.10 9.61 0.82
N HIS A 340 24.83 10.03 0.99
CA HIS A 340 24.35 10.53 2.28
C HIS A 340 24.16 9.39 3.28
N LEU A 341 23.74 8.22 2.80
CA LEU A 341 23.59 7.02 3.61
C LEU A 341 24.95 6.61 4.19
N GLU A 342 25.95 6.54 3.31
CA GLU A 342 27.32 6.19 3.68
C GLU A 342 27.89 7.18 4.71
N TYR A 343 27.70 8.48 4.47
CA TYR A 343 28.12 9.51 5.43
C TYR A 343 27.47 9.35 6.80
N CYS A 344 26.16 9.07 6.87
CA CYS A 344 25.50 8.83 8.15
C CYS A 344 26.02 7.56 8.85
N LEU A 345 26.14 6.45 8.12
CA LEU A 345 26.58 5.16 8.67
C LEU A 345 28.00 5.25 9.27
N GLN A 346 28.93 5.87 8.54
CA GLN A 346 30.31 6.06 9.01
C GLN A 346 30.39 6.87 10.32
N ASN A 347 29.52 7.86 10.49
CA ASN A 347 29.53 8.69 11.70
C ASN A 347 28.72 8.08 12.86
N TYR A 348 27.76 7.20 12.57
CA TYR A 348 26.91 6.57 13.58
C TYR A 348 27.37 5.20 14.03
N GLU A 349 28.40 4.61 13.39
CA GLU A 349 28.94 3.28 13.75
C GLU A 349 29.16 3.10 15.26
N PRO A 350 29.80 4.04 16.00
CA PRO A 350 29.98 3.88 17.45
C PRO A 350 28.65 3.87 18.22
N LEU A 351 27.67 4.68 17.79
CA LEU A 351 26.36 4.78 18.45
C LEU A 351 25.52 3.53 18.20
N MET A 352 25.56 2.99 16.98
CA MET A 352 24.83 1.77 16.61
C MET A 352 25.37 0.53 17.32
N ALA A 353 26.68 0.48 17.59
CA ALA A 353 27.30 -0.62 18.33
C ALA A 353 26.73 -0.74 19.76
N ASP A 354 26.39 0.39 20.39
CA ASP A 354 25.86 0.43 21.76
C ASP A 354 24.33 0.32 21.81
N SER A 355 23.62 0.99 20.91
CA SER A 355 22.15 1.11 21.01
C SER A 355 21.36 0.08 20.21
N HIS A 356 21.99 -0.53 19.19
CA HIS A 356 21.36 -1.45 18.26
C HIS A 356 20.06 -0.92 17.62
N ARG A 357 19.93 0.41 17.47
CA ARG A 357 18.73 1.05 16.92
C ARG A 357 19.11 2.22 16.03
N ILE A 358 18.34 2.40 14.96
CA ILE A 358 18.50 3.54 14.06
C ILE A 358 17.14 3.97 13.50
N GLY A 359 16.95 5.29 13.42
CA GLY A 359 15.76 5.88 12.82
C GLY A 359 16.01 6.31 11.38
N PHE A 360 14.99 6.26 10.55
CA PHE A 360 15.02 6.78 9.17
C PHE A 360 13.92 7.81 8.97
N GLY A 361 14.32 9.04 8.62
CA GLY A 361 13.42 10.20 8.51
C GLY A 361 13.24 10.78 7.10
N SER A 362 14.01 10.31 6.12
CA SER A 362 14.03 10.90 4.77
C SER A 362 12.96 10.36 3.83
N PHE A 363 11.70 10.65 4.15
CA PHE A 363 10.58 10.39 3.25
C PHE A 363 10.24 11.62 2.40
N PRO A 364 9.96 11.45 1.09
CA PRO A 364 9.31 12.48 0.30
C PRO A 364 8.03 12.93 0.99
N THR A 365 7.89 14.24 1.16
CA THR A 365 6.70 14.82 1.78
C THR A 365 5.71 15.33 0.74
N MET A 366 4.40 15.23 1.02
CA MET A 366 3.31 15.77 0.21
C MET A 366 2.35 16.65 1.03
N GLY A 367 1.40 17.31 0.34
CA GLY A 367 0.35 18.14 0.91
C GLY A 367 0.70 19.63 0.90
N ALA A 368 -0.28 20.49 1.19
CA ALA A 368 -0.10 21.95 1.16
C ALA A 368 1.04 22.46 2.07
N THR A 369 1.35 21.70 3.14
CA THR A 369 2.40 22.02 4.10
C THR A 369 3.63 21.10 4.02
N ASN A 370 3.72 20.20 3.03
CA ASN A 370 4.81 19.21 2.92
C ASN A 370 5.05 18.43 4.23
N SER A 371 3.97 17.98 4.89
CA SER A 371 4.03 17.38 6.23
C SER A 371 3.54 15.92 6.28
N ILE A 372 3.23 15.34 5.12
CA ILE A 372 2.77 13.95 5.01
C ILE A 372 3.86 13.14 4.32
N ASN A 373 4.51 12.25 5.08
CA ASN A 373 5.49 11.31 4.55
C ASN A 373 4.85 10.35 3.57
N ARG A 374 5.47 10.19 2.39
CA ARG A 374 5.04 9.28 1.35
C ARG A 374 6.14 8.25 1.10
N VAL A 375 5.75 6.99 1.14
CA VAL A 375 6.56 5.90 0.60
C VAL A 375 6.46 5.93 -0.93
N ASN A 376 7.60 5.91 -1.60
CA ASN A 376 7.73 5.73 -3.04
C ASN A 376 8.75 4.62 -3.33
N ALA A 377 8.92 4.25 -4.61
CA ALA A 377 9.84 3.17 -4.98
C ALA A 377 11.30 3.49 -4.64
N ASP A 378 11.73 4.76 -4.76
CA ASP A 378 13.11 5.15 -4.51
C ASP A 378 13.48 5.04 -3.02
N VAL A 379 12.60 5.44 -2.11
CA VAL A 379 12.79 5.24 -0.67
C VAL A 379 12.81 3.77 -0.32
N LEU A 380 11.95 2.96 -0.93
CA LEU A 380 11.98 1.51 -0.68
C LEU A 380 13.32 0.90 -1.10
N ARG A 381 13.88 1.29 -2.25
CA ARG A 381 15.22 0.83 -2.66
C ARG A 381 16.31 1.31 -1.71
N LEU A 382 16.22 2.55 -1.23
CA LEU A 382 17.17 3.07 -0.25
C LEU A 382 17.11 2.31 1.08
N LEU A 383 15.92 1.95 1.54
CA LEU A 383 15.73 1.15 2.75
C LEU A 383 16.22 -0.28 2.57
N ASP A 384 15.95 -0.88 1.39
CA ASP A 384 16.41 -2.21 1.03
C ASP A 384 17.95 -2.30 0.96
N ASP A 385 18.62 -1.22 0.53
CA ASP A 385 20.08 -1.08 0.57
C ASP A 385 20.62 -0.80 1.98
N LEU A 386 19.86 -0.08 2.81
CA LEU A 386 20.25 0.28 4.18
C LEU A 386 20.20 -0.92 5.12
N VAL A 387 19.10 -1.67 5.15
CA VAL A 387 18.87 -2.70 6.18
C VAL A 387 19.99 -3.74 6.29
N PRO A 388 20.54 -4.29 5.19
CA PRO A 388 21.68 -5.21 5.25
C PRO A 388 22.94 -4.60 5.90
N ARG A 389 23.11 -3.28 5.86
CA ARG A 389 24.28 -2.55 6.38
C ARG A 389 24.16 -2.19 7.87
N LEU A 390 23.01 -2.46 8.50
CA LEU A 390 22.75 -2.07 9.89
C LEU A 390 23.39 -3.00 10.93
N ASN A 391 24.09 -4.05 10.52
CA ASN A 391 24.80 -5.00 11.40
C ASN A 391 23.91 -5.54 12.54
N GLY A 392 22.63 -5.80 12.25
CA GLY A 392 21.64 -6.28 13.22
C GLY A 392 20.95 -5.20 14.05
N SER A 393 21.25 -3.92 13.83
CA SER A 393 20.51 -2.80 14.43
C SER A 393 19.10 -2.70 13.88
N ARG A 394 18.15 -2.40 14.77
CA ARG A 394 16.72 -2.33 14.45
C ARG A 394 16.38 -1.01 13.77
N LEU A 395 15.71 -1.09 12.62
CA LEU A 395 15.30 0.08 11.86
C LEU A 395 13.92 0.59 12.27
N HIS A 396 13.85 1.87 12.66
CA HIS A 396 12.62 2.61 12.91
C HIS A 396 12.29 3.55 11.75
N SER A 397 11.04 3.54 11.28
CA SER A 397 10.56 4.42 10.21
C SER A 397 9.65 5.52 10.76
N PHE A 398 10.04 6.79 10.57
CA PHE A 398 9.30 7.91 11.13
C PHE A 398 8.06 8.35 10.33
N GLY A 399 6.95 8.61 11.02
CA GLY A 399 5.83 9.42 10.55
C GLY A 399 4.95 8.77 9.46
N ILE A 400 4.77 7.45 9.50
CA ILE A 400 4.04 6.72 8.45
C ILE A 400 2.55 6.69 8.76
N SER A 401 1.77 7.42 7.96
CA SER A 401 0.35 7.70 8.26
C SER A 401 -0.67 6.79 7.57
N THR A 402 -0.26 5.96 6.62
CA THR A 402 -1.19 5.16 5.80
C THR A 402 -0.97 3.66 6.00
N PRO A 403 -1.99 2.87 6.36
CA PRO A 403 -1.86 1.42 6.58
C PRO A 403 -1.17 0.62 5.45
N PRO A 404 -1.42 0.88 4.15
CA PRO A 404 -0.77 0.10 3.08
C PRO A 404 0.74 0.33 2.99
N ALA A 405 1.23 1.49 3.47
CA ALA A 405 2.66 1.80 3.49
C ALA A 405 3.41 0.91 4.48
N VAL A 406 2.77 0.55 5.61
CA VAL A 406 3.36 -0.31 6.64
C VAL A 406 3.73 -1.67 6.07
N PHE A 407 2.87 -2.26 5.21
CA PHE A 407 3.22 -3.49 4.51
C PHE A 407 4.46 -3.33 3.62
N CYS A 408 4.60 -2.19 2.94
CA CYS A 408 5.76 -1.94 2.10
C CYS A 408 7.06 -1.83 2.90
N LEU A 409 6.98 -1.22 4.08
CA LEU A 409 8.11 -1.07 5.01
C LEU A 409 8.49 -2.41 5.64
N ALA A 410 7.50 -3.23 5.99
CA ALA A 410 7.71 -4.61 6.46
C ALA A 410 8.52 -5.45 5.45
N LYS A 411 8.32 -5.20 4.14
CA LYS A 411 9.02 -5.93 3.08
C LYS A 411 10.51 -5.60 2.99
N VAL A 412 10.87 -4.34 3.22
CA VAL A 412 12.26 -3.88 3.20
C VAL A 412 12.95 -4.05 4.55
N GLY A 413 12.31 -4.69 5.54
CA GLY A 413 12.92 -5.01 6.83
C GLY A 413 12.83 -3.92 7.91
N VAL A 414 11.89 -2.98 7.79
CA VAL A 414 11.61 -2.03 8.89
C VAL A 414 10.99 -2.77 10.07
N GLU A 415 11.55 -2.60 11.26
CA GLU A 415 11.12 -3.29 12.47
C GLU A 415 10.10 -2.53 13.29
N THR A 416 10.19 -1.20 13.30
CA THR A 416 9.27 -0.36 14.07
C THR A 416 8.87 0.88 13.26
N PHE A 417 7.70 1.43 13.54
CA PHE A 417 7.24 2.67 12.91
C PHE A 417 6.32 3.43 13.84
N ASP A 418 6.26 4.75 13.69
CA ASP A 418 5.30 5.58 14.41
C ASP A 418 4.27 6.22 13.49
N SER A 419 3.17 6.64 14.10
CA SER A 419 2.16 7.42 13.40
C SER A 419 1.36 8.33 14.33
N ASN A 420 1.09 9.54 13.85
CA ASN A 420 -0.03 10.38 14.28
C ASN A 420 -1.12 10.48 13.17
N GLY A 421 -1.09 9.56 12.20
CA GLY A 421 -2.03 9.52 11.09
C GLY A 421 -3.44 9.11 11.50
N TRP A 422 -3.56 8.24 12.49
CA TRP A 422 -4.83 7.72 13.02
C TRP A 422 -5.70 8.84 13.62
N MET A 423 -5.10 9.72 14.42
CA MET A 423 -5.80 10.84 15.04
C MET A 423 -6.20 11.89 14.02
N ARG A 424 -5.25 12.32 13.18
CA ARG A 424 -5.51 13.32 12.12
C ARG A 424 -6.60 12.84 11.17
N SER A 425 -6.50 11.61 10.68
CA SER A 425 -7.47 11.05 9.74
C SER A 425 -8.86 10.91 10.36
N GLY A 426 -8.96 10.42 11.59
CA GLY A 426 -10.23 10.32 12.32
C GLY A 426 -10.87 11.69 12.56
N GLY A 427 -10.05 12.68 12.90
CA GLY A 427 -10.46 14.08 13.03
C GLY A 427 -11.05 14.67 11.75
N TYR A 428 -10.50 14.33 10.58
CA TYR A 428 -11.00 14.76 9.27
C TYR A 428 -12.15 13.92 8.71
N GLY A 429 -12.70 12.98 9.47
CA GLY A 429 -13.84 12.17 9.02
C GLY A 429 -13.48 10.89 8.28
N LYS A 430 -12.20 10.49 8.29
CA LYS A 430 -11.72 9.27 7.61
C LYS A 430 -11.51 8.11 8.57
N ILE A 431 -11.82 6.92 8.10
CA ILE A 431 -11.49 5.66 8.77
C ILE A 431 -10.53 4.81 7.95
N PHE A 432 -9.78 3.95 8.62
CA PHE A 432 -8.86 2.98 8.03
C PHE A 432 -9.43 1.57 8.09
N PHE A 433 -8.91 0.70 7.23
CA PHE A 433 -8.94 -0.75 7.44
C PHE A 433 -7.53 -1.30 7.22
N PRO A 434 -7.22 -2.49 7.76
CA PRO A 434 -5.91 -3.11 7.56
C PRO A 434 -5.49 -3.13 6.09
N PHE A 435 -4.35 -2.49 5.79
CA PHE A 435 -3.76 -2.38 4.45
C PHE A 435 -4.61 -1.70 3.36
N THR A 436 -5.68 -0.99 3.72
CA THR A 436 -6.50 -0.20 2.78
C THR A 436 -6.20 1.29 2.87
N PHE A 437 -6.50 2.03 1.80
CA PHE A 437 -6.55 3.49 1.88
C PHE A 437 -7.68 3.96 2.81
N GLY A 438 -7.48 5.13 3.43
CA GLY A 438 -8.52 5.75 4.25
C GLY A 438 -9.77 6.11 3.46
N ARG A 439 -10.93 5.85 4.05
CA ARG A 439 -12.27 6.10 3.48
C ARG A 439 -12.97 7.22 4.22
N MET A 440 -13.64 8.11 3.50
CA MET A 440 -14.42 9.19 4.11
C MET A 440 -15.79 8.68 4.52
N VAL A 441 -16.14 8.83 5.80
CA VAL A 441 -17.44 8.38 6.36
C VAL A 441 -18.25 9.50 7.00
N ASP A 442 -17.62 10.63 7.34
CA ASP A 442 -18.32 11.76 7.96
C ASP A 442 -19.26 12.45 6.96
N CYS A 443 -20.54 12.56 7.32
CA CYS A 443 -21.59 13.13 6.48
C CYS A 443 -21.42 14.65 6.22
N LYS A 444 -20.66 15.36 7.07
CA LYS A 444 -20.43 16.82 7.00
C LYS A 444 -19.22 17.21 6.14
N ALA A 445 -18.39 16.25 5.74
CA ALA A 445 -17.22 16.52 4.89
C ALA A 445 -17.64 16.88 3.46
N ARG A 446 -17.33 18.10 3.01
CA ARG A 446 -17.64 18.58 1.65
C ARG A 446 -16.53 18.21 0.66
N GLY A 447 -16.88 17.80 -0.55
CA GLY A 447 -15.95 17.64 -1.68
C GLY A 447 -15.18 16.31 -1.75
N TYR A 448 -15.55 15.31 -0.95
CA TYR A 448 -14.96 13.96 -1.01
C TYR A 448 -16.03 12.92 -1.32
N VAL A 449 -15.64 11.85 -2.05
CA VAL A 449 -16.48 10.67 -2.26
C VAL A 449 -16.67 9.98 -0.91
N ARG A 450 -17.92 9.93 -0.46
CA ARG A 450 -18.32 9.32 0.80
C ARG A 450 -18.55 7.83 0.59
N VAL A 451 -18.29 7.06 1.63
CA VAL A 451 -18.55 5.62 1.64
C VAL A 451 -19.74 5.33 2.53
N HIS A 452 -20.68 4.55 2.02
CA HIS A 452 -21.89 4.13 2.73
C HIS A 452 -21.71 2.78 3.44
N SER A 453 -22.66 2.41 4.30
CA SER A 453 -22.57 1.19 5.12
C SER A 453 -22.44 -0.09 4.27
N ASP A 454 -23.12 -0.15 3.14
CA ASP A 454 -23.10 -1.24 2.17
C ASP A 454 -21.75 -1.39 1.45
N GLU A 455 -21.01 -0.30 1.31
CA GLU A 455 -19.65 -0.31 0.74
C GLU A 455 -18.57 -0.65 1.78
N LEU A 456 -18.82 -0.42 3.07
CA LEU A 456 -17.88 -0.74 4.15
C LEU A 456 -17.92 -2.21 4.56
N GLU A 457 -19.09 -2.85 4.53
CA GLU A 457 -19.24 -4.23 4.99
C GLU A 457 -18.37 -5.24 4.19
N PRO A 458 -18.28 -5.16 2.85
CA PRO A 458 -17.35 -5.98 2.09
C PRO A 458 -15.89 -5.78 2.50
N ILE A 459 -15.48 -4.54 2.81
CA ILE A 459 -14.10 -4.24 3.24
C ILE A 459 -13.85 -4.82 4.63
N LYS A 460 -14.80 -4.72 5.56
CA LYS A 460 -14.74 -5.38 6.87
C LYS A 460 -14.58 -6.88 6.73
N LEU A 461 -15.34 -7.52 5.83
CA LEU A 461 -15.25 -8.94 5.56
C LEU A 461 -13.91 -9.32 4.92
N ASP A 462 -13.45 -8.56 3.93
CA ASP A 462 -12.18 -8.81 3.23
C ASP A 462 -10.96 -8.67 4.14
N THR A 463 -11.01 -7.70 5.04
CA THR A 463 -9.97 -7.47 6.06
C THR A 463 -10.23 -8.27 7.34
N GLY A 464 -11.40 -8.88 7.48
CA GLY A 464 -11.89 -9.48 8.72
C GLY A 464 -11.65 -8.62 9.97
N HIS A 465 -11.67 -7.29 9.83
CA HIS A 465 -11.52 -6.33 10.92
C HIS A 465 -12.84 -6.21 11.66
N ARG A 466 -12.78 -6.23 12.99
CA ARG A 466 -13.94 -6.03 13.85
C ARG A 466 -13.48 -5.39 15.15
N CYS A 467 -14.03 -4.23 15.47
CA CYS A 467 -13.77 -3.51 16.72
C CYS A 467 -15.07 -2.83 17.22
N PRO A 468 -15.18 -2.52 18.52
CA PRO A 468 -16.39 -1.91 19.09
C PRO A 468 -16.69 -0.53 18.47
N PHE A 469 -15.66 0.15 17.96
CA PHE A 469 -15.79 1.50 17.41
C PHE A 469 -16.37 1.53 15.99
N CYS A 470 -16.58 0.40 15.33
CA CYS A 470 -17.19 0.33 14.00
C CYS A 470 -18.36 -0.64 13.88
N GLU A 471 -18.90 -1.17 14.98
CA GLU A 471 -20.08 -2.04 14.93
C GLU A 471 -21.29 -1.31 14.36
N SER A 472 -21.49 -0.05 14.78
CA SER A 472 -22.50 0.85 14.24
C SER A 472 -21.88 1.82 13.23
N PHE A 473 -22.41 1.85 12.01
CA PHE A 473 -22.01 2.84 11.01
C PHE A 473 -22.35 4.27 11.45
N ASN A 474 -23.41 4.46 12.22
CA ASN A 474 -23.83 5.79 12.68
C ASN A 474 -22.81 6.40 13.64
N ASP A 475 -22.18 5.57 14.47
CA ASP A 475 -21.22 6.01 15.49
C ASP A 475 -19.94 6.58 14.88
N ILE A 476 -19.63 6.20 13.64
CA ILE A 476 -18.47 6.69 12.88
C ILE A 476 -18.83 7.73 11.82
N SER A 477 -20.06 7.72 11.29
CA SER A 477 -20.47 8.61 10.19
C SER A 477 -21.09 9.93 10.66
N ASP A 478 -21.57 10.02 11.91
CA ASP A 478 -22.03 11.29 12.47
C ASP A 478 -20.86 12.24 12.79
N GLY A 479 -21.14 13.54 12.76
CA GLY A 479 -20.18 14.58 13.14
C GLY A 479 -19.76 14.53 14.62
N SER A 480 -20.56 13.90 15.49
CA SER A 480 -20.19 13.60 16.88
C SER A 480 -19.25 12.38 17.01
N GLY A 481 -19.18 11.54 15.97
CA GLY A 481 -18.40 10.30 15.89
C GLY A 481 -16.88 10.46 15.78
N ARG A 482 -16.34 11.69 15.93
CA ARG A 482 -14.89 11.97 15.82
C ARG A 482 -14.05 11.02 16.65
N TRP A 483 -14.41 10.82 17.92
CA TRP A 483 -13.63 9.99 18.83
C TRP A 483 -13.71 8.50 18.52
N HIS A 484 -14.88 8.02 18.07
CA HIS A 484 -15.04 6.65 17.57
C HIS A 484 -14.15 6.40 16.35
N ARG A 485 -14.09 7.34 15.39
CA ARG A 485 -13.18 7.24 14.24
C ARG A 485 -11.70 7.23 14.64
N ILE A 486 -11.32 8.07 15.60
CA ILE A 486 -9.94 8.13 16.12
C ILE A 486 -9.57 6.78 16.76
N MET A 487 -10.43 6.25 17.64
CA MET A 487 -10.20 4.97 18.31
C MET A 487 -10.22 3.79 17.34
N HIS A 488 -11.13 3.79 16.37
CA HIS A 488 -11.16 2.82 15.28
C HIS A 488 -9.83 2.82 14.52
N ASN A 489 -9.34 3.98 14.11
CA ASN A 489 -8.08 4.09 13.38
C ASN A 489 -6.89 3.64 14.23
N LEU A 490 -6.85 4.00 15.52
CA LEU A 490 -5.80 3.58 16.44
C LEU A 490 -5.78 2.05 16.60
N THR A 491 -6.96 1.45 16.72
CA THR A 491 -7.14 -0.01 16.74
C THR A 491 -6.59 -0.65 15.47
N VAL A 492 -6.98 -0.13 14.30
CA VAL A 492 -6.52 -0.65 13.00
C VAL A 492 -5.00 -0.56 12.87
N MET A 493 -4.37 0.54 13.29
CA MET A 493 -2.90 0.68 13.23
C MET A 493 -2.19 -0.35 14.12
N THR A 494 -2.76 -0.64 15.29
CA THR A 494 -2.24 -1.65 16.23
C THR A 494 -2.41 -3.07 15.67
N GLU A 495 -3.54 -3.35 15.03
CA GLU A 495 -3.79 -4.65 14.41
C GLU A 495 -2.83 -4.99 13.27
N LEU A 496 -2.18 -4.00 12.64
CA LEU A 496 -1.20 -4.24 11.57
C LEU A 496 -0.03 -5.12 12.05
N GLU A 497 0.30 -5.09 13.35
CA GLU A 497 1.33 -5.95 13.94
C GLU A 497 0.96 -7.44 13.87
N VAL A 498 -0.31 -7.75 14.13
CA VAL A 498 -0.81 -9.13 14.29
C VAL A 498 -1.52 -9.66 13.04
N TYR A 499 -1.54 -8.89 11.97
CA TYR A 499 -2.37 -9.20 10.81
C TYR A 499 -1.71 -10.21 9.85
N HIS A 500 -2.14 -11.48 9.91
CA HIS A 500 -1.55 -12.58 9.13
C HIS A 500 -2.53 -13.34 8.18
N ARG A 501 -3.62 -12.74 7.68
CA ARG A 501 -4.57 -13.47 6.79
C ARG A 501 -4.93 -12.78 5.47
N LYS A 502 -5.18 -13.63 4.45
CA LYS A 502 -4.96 -13.41 2.99
C LYS A 502 -3.50 -13.02 2.73
N PRO A 503 -2.89 -13.39 1.59
CA PRO A 503 -1.62 -12.80 1.25
C PRO A 503 -1.83 -11.29 1.26
N GLN A 504 -1.17 -10.54 2.15
CA GLN A 504 -1.45 -9.11 2.38
C GLN A 504 -1.38 -8.31 1.06
N TRP A 505 -0.60 -8.80 0.09
CA TRP A 505 -0.54 -8.29 -1.28
C TRP A 505 -1.86 -8.38 -2.07
N GLU A 506 -2.78 -9.30 -1.78
CA GLU A 506 -4.12 -9.38 -2.39
C GLU A 506 -4.99 -8.19 -1.95
N ILE A 507 -5.00 -7.90 -0.64
CA ILE A 507 -5.69 -6.73 -0.08
C ILE A 507 -5.08 -5.46 -0.66
N LEU A 508 -3.74 -5.37 -0.73
CA LEU A 508 -3.09 -4.24 -1.38
C LEU A 508 -3.48 -4.14 -2.85
N LYS A 509 -3.54 -5.25 -3.59
CA LYS A 509 -3.88 -5.24 -5.02
C LYS A 509 -5.31 -4.77 -5.26
N GLU A 510 -6.24 -5.22 -4.43
CA GLU A 510 -7.67 -4.95 -4.55
C GLU A 510 -8.03 -3.55 -4.05
N HIS A 511 -7.58 -3.20 -2.84
CA HIS A 511 -8.01 -2.00 -2.12
C HIS A 511 -6.99 -0.85 -2.15
N SER A 512 -5.74 -1.13 -2.51
CA SER A 512 -4.61 -0.19 -2.47
C SER A 512 -3.65 -0.30 -3.66
N GLY A 513 -4.16 -0.51 -4.88
CA GLY A 513 -3.37 -0.93 -6.05
C GLY A 513 -2.17 -0.04 -6.43
N ASN A 514 -2.13 1.22 -5.96
CA ASN A 514 -0.95 2.09 -6.09
C ASN A 514 0.25 1.56 -5.29
N TYR A 515 0.05 1.13 -4.04
CA TYR A 515 1.11 0.56 -3.21
C TYR A 515 1.56 -0.81 -3.75
N TYR A 516 0.63 -1.61 -4.28
CA TYR A 516 0.96 -2.85 -4.97
C TYR A 516 1.86 -2.61 -6.20
N ARG A 517 1.51 -1.64 -7.06
CA ARG A 517 2.34 -1.27 -8.22
C ARG A 517 3.68 -0.68 -7.82
N MET A 518 3.71 0.09 -6.74
CA MET A 518 4.92 0.70 -6.21
C MET A 518 5.89 -0.36 -5.69
N LEU A 519 5.42 -1.35 -4.93
CA LEU A 519 6.25 -2.48 -4.51
C LEU A 519 6.85 -3.18 -5.72
N LYS A 520 6.02 -3.49 -6.71
CA LYS A 520 6.48 -4.09 -7.96
C LYS A 520 7.56 -3.25 -8.68
N ALA A 521 7.49 -1.92 -8.60
CA ALA A 521 8.48 -1.03 -9.20
C ALA A 521 9.76 -0.86 -8.35
N ALA A 522 9.65 -1.02 -7.03
CA ALA A 522 10.80 -1.02 -6.12
C ALA A 522 11.63 -2.29 -6.31
N SER A 523 10.97 -3.43 -6.56
CA SER A 523 11.61 -4.72 -6.77
C SER A 523 12.31 -4.86 -8.13
N VAL A 524 12.30 -3.84 -9.02
CA VAL A 524 13.06 -3.89 -10.28
C VAL A 524 14.36 -3.10 -10.11
N PRO A 525 15.54 -3.71 -10.31
CA PRO A 525 16.82 -2.99 -10.29
C PRO A 525 16.81 -1.87 -11.34
N VAL A 526 17.18 -0.64 -10.95
CA VAL A 526 17.27 0.52 -11.88
C VAL A 526 18.65 0.61 -12.53
N PHE A 527 19.66 0.01 -11.91
CA PHE A 527 21.02 -0.02 -12.45
C PHE A 527 21.29 -1.42 -12.98
N GLY A 528 21.11 -1.57 -14.30
CA GLY A 528 21.99 -2.49 -15.02
C GLY A 528 23.39 -1.94 -14.89
N GLU A 529 24.31 -2.77 -14.40
CA GLU A 529 25.74 -2.59 -14.60
C GLU A 529 25.98 -2.18 -16.07
N LYS A 530 26.72 -1.09 -16.24
CA LYS A 530 27.46 -0.85 -17.48
C LYS A 530 28.88 -1.31 -17.25
#